data_AF-A0A1F4AUT2-F1
#
_entry.id   AF-A0A1F4AUT2-F1
#
_cell.length_a   1.000
_cell.length_b   1.000
_cell.length_c   1.000
_cell.angle_alpha   90.00
_cell.angle_beta   90.00
_cell.angle_gamma   90.00
#
_symmetry.space_group_name_H-M   'P 1'
#
loop_
_entity.id
_entity.type
_entity.pdbx_description
1 polymer ?
#
loop_
_entity_poly.entity_id
_entity_poly.type
_entity_poly.pdbx_seq_one_letter_code
_entity_poly.pdbx_strand_id
1 'polypeptide(L)'
;MNGSRRRPEMPAFARCIGIDYSGAETPHSSLKGLRVYQADRASSPEEVAPPPSPRRYWTRRGIAEWLVARLAEDVPTLVGKSTHAGIPWLLYLRRQLGELVHFWPFDGWQIPAGRSAVAEVYPALWKHAYAVNGRTADQHDAYSVAAWLRQADVDGPLARFLNPELTRSQRTVAGIEGWILGVG
;
A
#
# COMPACT_ATOMS: atom_id res chain seq x y z
N MET A 1 -14.19 -8.17 39.16
CA MET A 1 -12.98 -8.52 38.39
C MET A 1 -12.90 -7.56 37.22
N ASN A 2 -11.87 -6.72 37.21
CA ASN A 2 -11.78 -5.54 36.36
C ASN A 2 -11.48 -5.96 34.91
N GLY A 3 -12.44 -5.79 34.02
CA GLY A 3 -12.25 -5.97 32.59
C GLY A 3 -11.28 -4.90 32.09
N SER A 4 -10.04 -5.29 31.84
CA SER A 4 -9.05 -4.46 31.14
C SER A 4 -9.59 -4.18 29.74
N ARG A 5 -10.36 -3.10 29.57
CA ARG A 5 -10.56 -2.48 28.25
C ARG A 5 -9.17 -2.15 27.73
N ARG A 6 -8.66 -2.94 26.77
CA ARG A 6 -7.50 -2.54 25.98
C ARG A 6 -7.80 -1.13 25.49
N ARG A 7 -6.91 -0.16 25.79
CA ARG A 7 -6.97 1.13 25.09
C ARG A 7 -6.99 0.82 23.59
N PRO A 8 -7.86 1.46 22.80
CA PRO A 8 -7.76 1.31 21.35
C PRO A 8 -6.33 1.68 20.96
N GLU A 9 -5.64 0.73 20.35
CA GLU A 9 -4.31 0.95 19.82
C GLU A 9 -4.44 2.07 18.78
N MET A 10 -3.65 3.14 18.93
CA MET A 10 -3.75 4.25 17.98
C MET A 10 -3.34 3.73 16.59
N PRO A 11 -4.03 4.14 15.51
CA PRO A 11 -3.69 3.70 14.16
C PRO A 11 -2.23 4.01 13.86
N ALA A 12 -1.48 3.01 13.41
CA ALA A 12 -0.02 3.10 13.26
C ALA A 12 0.36 4.05 12.12
N PHE A 13 -0.50 4.16 11.10
CA PHE A 13 -0.26 4.98 9.93
C PHE A 13 -1.19 6.20 9.92
N ALA A 14 -0.65 7.34 9.48
CA ALA A 14 -1.41 8.57 9.27
C ALA A 14 -2.03 8.62 7.87
N ARG A 15 -1.46 7.87 6.92
CA ARG A 15 -1.85 7.86 5.51
C ARG A 15 -1.80 6.44 4.93
N CYS A 16 -2.81 6.08 4.16
CA CYS A 16 -2.83 4.84 3.38
C CYS A 16 -2.94 5.15 1.89
N ILE A 17 -2.15 4.48 1.07
CA ILE A 17 -2.13 4.67 -0.40
C ILE A 17 -2.38 3.33 -1.08
N GLY A 18 -3.38 3.29 -1.95
CA GLY A 18 -3.67 2.17 -2.84
C GLY A 18 -3.28 2.49 -4.27
N ILE A 19 -2.52 1.60 -4.90
CA ILE A 19 -2.05 1.78 -6.27
C ILE A 19 -2.49 0.60 -7.11
N ASP A 20 -3.28 0.89 -8.15
CA ASP A 20 -3.44 -0.03 -9.26
C ASP A 20 -2.33 0.21 -10.27
N TYR A 21 -1.54 -0.83 -10.52
CA TYR A 21 -0.29 -0.73 -11.26
C TYR A 21 -0.38 -1.51 -12.56
N SER A 22 -0.05 -0.85 -13.67
CA SER A 22 0.06 -1.45 -14.98
C SER A 22 1.53 -1.65 -15.39
N GLY A 23 1.86 -2.87 -15.80
CA GLY A 23 3.14 -3.20 -16.42
C GLY A 23 3.25 -2.83 -17.91
N ALA A 24 2.17 -2.32 -18.50
CA ALA A 24 2.09 -2.05 -19.94
C ALA A 24 3.06 -0.96 -20.41
N GLU A 25 3.43 -1.04 -21.68
CA GLU A 25 4.25 -0.06 -22.40
C GLU A 25 5.57 0.32 -21.70
N THR A 26 5.95 1.60 -21.75
CA THR A 26 7.21 2.15 -21.18
C THR A 26 6.96 2.78 -19.80
N PRO A 27 8.02 3.04 -19.00
CA PRO A 27 7.84 3.69 -17.70
C PRO A 27 7.35 5.15 -17.77
N HIS A 28 7.46 5.78 -18.94
CA HIS A 28 7.05 7.17 -19.21
C HIS A 28 5.70 7.29 -19.91
N SER A 29 5.10 6.15 -20.29
CA SER A 29 3.77 6.10 -20.91
C SER A 29 2.69 6.57 -19.93
N SER A 30 1.79 7.42 -20.41
CA SER A 30 0.62 7.93 -19.66
C SER A 30 -0.52 6.92 -19.74
N LEU A 31 -0.68 6.08 -18.71
CA LEU A 31 -1.57 4.91 -18.77
C LEU A 31 -2.88 5.11 -18.04
N LYS A 32 -4.00 4.82 -18.72
CA LYS A 32 -5.32 4.83 -18.09
C LYS A 32 -5.45 3.80 -16.95
N GLY A 33 -4.70 2.69 -16.99
CA GLY A 33 -4.71 1.70 -15.91
C GLY A 33 -3.80 2.01 -14.71
N LEU A 34 -3.15 3.19 -14.67
CA LEU A 34 -2.42 3.62 -13.49
C LEU A 34 -3.30 4.51 -12.63
N ARG A 35 -3.64 4.06 -11.43
CA ARG A 35 -4.51 4.75 -10.48
C ARG A 35 -3.91 4.80 -9.10
N VAL A 36 -4.05 5.94 -8.44
CA VAL A 36 -3.55 6.19 -7.10
C VAL A 36 -4.71 6.73 -6.27
N TYR A 37 -4.99 6.07 -5.15
CA TYR A 37 -5.94 6.55 -4.15
C TYR A 37 -5.21 6.73 -2.83
N GLN A 38 -5.57 7.76 -2.08
CA GLN A 38 -5.06 7.99 -0.73
C GLN A 38 -6.20 8.17 0.26
N ALA A 39 -5.98 7.77 1.50
CA ALA A 39 -6.89 8.05 2.60
C ALA A 39 -6.11 8.47 3.84
N ASP A 40 -6.69 9.38 4.63
CA ASP A 40 -6.28 9.63 6.00
C ASP A 40 -7.10 8.76 6.98
N ARG A 41 -6.92 8.96 8.30
CA ARG A 41 -7.62 8.16 9.32
C ARG A 41 -9.13 8.42 9.40
N ALA A 42 -9.61 9.58 8.97
CA ALA A 42 -10.99 10.02 9.12
C ALA A 42 -11.81 9.88 7.83
N SER A 43 -11.21 10.14 6.67
CA SER A 43 -11.88 10.25 5.39
C SER A 43 -11.83 8.96 4.56
N SER A 44 -12.81 8.78 3.68
CA SER A 44 -12.78 7.73 2.66
C SER A 44 -11.69 8.03 1.63
N PRO A 45 -11.12 7.01 0.94
CA PRO A 45 -10.09 7.27 -0.04
C PRO A 45 -10.54 8.14 -1.20
N GLU A 46 -9.66 9.06 -1.60
CA GLU A 46 -9.82 9.96 -2.74
C GLU A 46 -8.79 9.68 -3.82
N GLU A 47 -9.16 9.87 -5.08
CA GLU A 47 -8.25 9.68 -6.21
C GLU A 47 -7.22 10.82 -6.27
N VAL A 48 -5.95 10.45 -6.34
CA VAL A 48 -4.85 11.41 -6.49
C VAL A 48 -4.54 11.53 -7.98
N ALA A 49 -4.76 12.72 -8.55
CA ALA A 49 -4.38 13.04 -9.92
C ALA A 49 -2.85 13.18 -10.07
N PRO A 50 -2.28 12.87 -11.25
CA PRO A 50 -0.89 13.20 -11.53
C PRO A 50 -0.64 14.71 -11.43
N PRO A 51 0.60 15.16 -11.12
CA PRO A 51 0.94 16.57 -11.15
C PRO A 51 0.59 17.22 -12.50
N PRO A 52 0.26 18.54 -12.52
CA PRO A 52 -0.08 19.24 -13.76
C PRO A 52 0.97 19.02 -14.85
N SER A 53 0.53 18.44 -15.97
CA SER A 53 1.37 18.17 -17.14
C SER A 53 0.50 17.97 -18.40
N PRO A 54 1.08 17.92 -19.61
CA PRO A 54 0.33 17.56 -20.82
C PRO A 54 -0.24 16.13 -20.80
N ARG A 55 0.21 15.28 -19.87
CA ARG A 55 -0.24 13.88 -19.76
C ARG A 55 -1.52 13.82 -18.96
N ARG A 56 -2.50 13.09 -19.48
CA ARG A 56 -3.80 12.89 -18.85
C ARG A 56 -3.76 11.93 -17.66
N TYR A 57 -2.86 10.95 -17.67
CA TYR A 57 -2.81 9.89 -16.66
C TYR A 57 -1.41 9.75 -16.06
N TRP A 58 -1.34 8.98 -14.98
CA TRP A 58 -0.08 8.62 -14.35
C TRP A 58 0.86 7.89 -15.30
N THR A 59 2.16 8.03 -15.03
CA THR A 59 3.23 7.21 -15.58
C THR A 59 3.85 6.42 -14.43
N ARG A 60 4.47 5.26 -14.72
CA ARG A 60 5.15 4.48 -13.65
C ARG A 60 6.25 5.29 -12.97
N ARG A 61 7.01 6.06 -13.75
CA ARG A 61 8.03 6.97 -13.24
C ARG A 61 7.44 8.08 -12.37
N GLY A 62 6.36 8.70 -12.83
CA GLY A 62 5.69 9.77 -12.09
C GLY A 62 5.13 9.30 -10.75
N ILE A 63 4.56 8.09 -10.69
CA ILE A 63 4.12 7.48 -9.41
C ILE A 63 5.32 7.27 -8.49
N ALA A 64 6.44 6.74 -9.01
CA ALA A 64 7.62 6.49 -8.18
C ALA A 64 8.24 7.78 -7.63
N GLU A 65 8.40 8.82 -8.47
CA GLU A 65 8.91 10.13 -8.04
C GLU A 65 7.96 10.78 -7.02
N TRP A 66 6.65 10.67 -7.24
CA TRP A 66 5.65 11.13 -6.28
C TRP A 66 5.72 10.38 -4.95
N LEU A 67 5.87 9.05 -4.97
CA LEU A 67 6.05 8.23 -3.77
C LEU A 67 7.33 8.60 -3.02
N VAL A 68 8.46 8.86 -3.71
CA VAL A 68 9.68 9.35 -3.04
C VAL A 68 9.38 10.62 -2.26
N ALA A 69 8.74 11.60 -2.90
CA ALA A 69 8.41 12.85 -2.23
C ALA A 69 7.45 12.65 -1.04
N ARG A 70 6.45 11.78 -1.16
CA ARG A 70 5.48 11.49 -0.10
C ARG A 70 6.07 10.72 1.07
N LEU A 71 6.92 9.74 0.80
CA LEU A 71 7.50 8.85 1.82
C LEU A 71 8.72 9.46 2.52
N ALA A 72 9.27 10.56 1.99
CA ALA A 72 10.30 11.37 2.66
C ALA A 72 9.71 12.36 3.69
N GLU A 73 8.39 12.57 3.70
CA GLU A 73 7.72 13.36 4.73
C GLU A 73 7.75 12.62 6.08
N ASP A 74 7.71 13.38 7.18
CA ASP A 74 7.54 12.83 8.53
C ASP A 74 6.05 12.45 8.79
N VAL A 75 5.50 11.63 7.89
CA VAL A 75 4.11 11.16 7.89
C VAL A 75 4.10 9.65 7.66
N PRO A 76 3.87 8.84 8.71
CA PRO A 76 3.83 7.38 8.57
C PRO A 76 2.78 6.95 7.56
N THR A 77 3.24 6.33 6.47
CA THR A 77 2.42 5.99 5.30
C THR A 77 2.51 4.51 4.96
N LEU A 78 1.37 3.85 4.79
CA LEU A 78 1.28 2.47 4.30
C LEU A 78 0.85 2.45 2.83
N VAL A 79 1.66 1.83 1.97
CA VAL A 79 1.40 1.72 0.53
C VAL A 79 1.11 0.27 0.15
N GLY A 80 -0.06 0.02 -0.42
CA GLY A 80 -0.42 -1.26 -1.03
C GLY A 80 -0.31 -1.20 -2.55
N LYS A 81 0.42 -2.16 -3.13
CA LYS A 81 0.58 -2.29 -4.59
C LYS A 81 0.22 -3.69 -5.09
N SER A 82 -0.50 -3.75 -6.22
CA SER A 82 -1.07 -4.99 -6.76
C SER A 82 -0.14 -5.91 -7.57
N THR A 83 1.16 -5.60 -7.72
CA THR A 83 2.04 -6.46 -8.56
C THR A 83 3.55 -6.31 -8.33
N HIS A 84 4.25 -7.43 -8.53
CA HIS A 84 5.71 -7.59 -8.64
C HIS A 84 6.36 -6.82 -9.81
N ALA A 85 5.61 -6.38 -10.84
CA ALA A 85 6.17 -5.54 -11.93
C ALA A 85 6.68 -4.15 -11.45
N GLY A 86 6.60 -3.89 -10.14
CA GLY A 86 7.22 -2.76 -9.46
C GLY A 86 8.66 -3.00 -8.96
N ILE A 87 9.26 -4.19 -9.07
CA ILE A 87 10.58 -4.49 -8.47
C ILE A 87 11.66 -3.43 -8.81
N PRO A 88 11.85 -2.98 -10.07
CA PRO A 88 12.82 -1.91 -10.37
C PRO A 88 12.49 -0.59 -9.67
N TRP A 89 11.20 -0.30 -9.48
CA TRP A 89 10.74 0.89 -8.76
C TRP A 89 10.83 0.74 -7.24
N LEU A 90 10.65 -0.46 -6.69
CA LEU A 90 10.94 -0.74 -5.28
C LEU A 90 12.44 -0.55 -4.99
N LEU A 91 13.31 -1.02 -5.89
CA LEU A 91 14.76 -0.75 -5.81
C LEU A 91 15.05 0.76 -5.90
N TYR A 92 14.39 1.48 -6.81
CA TYR A 92 14.51 2.93 -6.90
C TYR A 92 14.11 3.62 -5.58
N LEU A 93 12.93 3.29 -5.04
CA LEU A 93 12.46 3.80 -3.74
C LEU A 93 13.48 3.51 -2.64
N ARG A 94 13.99 2.26 -2.56
CA ARG A 94 14.99 1.86 -1.56
C ARG A 94 16.29 2.65 -1.70
N ARG A 95 16.74 2.92 -2.93
CA ARG A 95 17.95 3.73 -3.18
C ARG A 95 17.77 5.20 -2.80
N GLN A 96 16.56 5.74 -2.94
CA GLN A 96 16.28 7.14 -2.63
C GLN A 96 16.00 7.38 -1.14
N LEU A 97 15.32 6.43 -0.49
CA LEU A 97 14.78 6.60 0.85
C LEU A 97 15.53 5.80 1.92
N GLY A 98 16.28 4.77 1.53
CA GLY A 98 17.05 3.94 2.46
C GLY A 98 16.19 3.41 3.60
N GLU A 99 16.61 3.71 4.82
CA GLU A 99 15.91 3.34 6.05
C GLU A 99 14.72 4.27 6.39
N LEU A 100 14.20 5.10 5.50
CA LEU A 100 12.96 5.83 5.78
C LEU A 100 11.72 4.96 5.50
N VAL A 101 11.87 3.89 4.72
CA VAL A 101 10.79 3.00 4.32
C VAL A 101 11.10 1.56 4.70
N HIS A 102 10.08 0.84 5.14
CA HIS A 102 10.12 -0.60 5.40
C HIS A 102 9.47 -1.35 4.24
N PHE A 103 10.21 -2.23 3.57
CA PHE A 103 9.69 -3.08 2.51
C PHE A 103 9.23 -4.40 3.12
N TRP A 104 7.94 -4.51 3.43
CA TRP A 104 7.36 -5.71 4.03
C TRP A 104 7.15 -6.81 2.96
N PRO A 105 7.45 -8.09 3.25
CA PRO A 105 8.00 -8.63 4.51
C PRO A 105 9.54 -8.70 4.55
N PHE A 106 10.24 -8.25 3.51
CA PHE A 106 11.70 -8.44 3.34
C PHE A 106 12.55 -7.77 4.43
N ASP A 107 12.15 -6.60 4.91
CA ASP A 107 12.84 -5.91 6.01
C ASP A 107 12.37 -6.40 7.40
N GLY A 108 11.45 -7.37 7.44
CA GLY A 108 10.88 -7.95 8.65
C GLY A 108 9.36 -7.94 8.67
N TRP A 109 8.78 -8.82 9.48
CA TRP A 109 7.32 -8.97 9.63
C TRP A 109 6.70 -7.91 10.55
N GLN A 110 7.50 -7.29 11.42
CA GLN A 110 7.07 -6.19 12.28
C GLN A 110 7.59 -4.88 11.69
N ILE A 111 6.66 -3.98 11.37
CA ILE A 111 7.00 -2.64 10.90
C ILE A 111 7.29 -1.77 12.14
N PRO A 112 8.46 -1.10 12.22
CA PRO A 112 8.75 -0.20 13.33
C PRO A 112 7.73 0.94 13.43
N ALA A 113 7.34 1.30 14.65
CA ALA A 113 6.40 2.40 14.87
C ALA A 113 6.92 3.71 14.27
N GLY A 114 6.03 4.48 13.64
CA GLY A 114 6.37 5.74 12.96
C GLY A 114 7.05 5.58 11.59
N ARG A 115 7.33 4.35 11.14
CA ARG A 115 7.94 4.11 9.83
C ARG A 115 6.87 3.98 8.74
N SER A 116 7.15 4.56 7.58
CA SER A 116 6.39 4.24 6.37
C SER A 116 6.73 2.85 5.84
N ALA A 117 5.76 2.19 5.20
CA ALA A 117 5.94 0.84 4.67
C ALA A 117 5.29 0.64 3.30
N VAL A 118 5.88 -0.27 2.53
CA VAL A 118 5.33 -0.77 1.27
C VAL A 118 5.04 -2.26 1.44
N ALA A 119 3.82 -2.67 1.09
CA ALA A 119 3.38 -4.07 1.12
C ALA A 119 2.74 -4.44 -0.22
N GLU A 120 2.91 -5.70 -0.63
CA GLU A 120 2.15 -6.25 -1.73
C GLU A 120 0.74 -6.63 -1.26
N VAL A 121 -0.24 -6.33 -2.10
CA VAL A 121 -1.66 -6.57 -1.83
C VAL A 121 -2.32 -7.17 -3.07
N TYR A 122 -3.45 -7.85 -2.88
CA TYR A 122 -4.24 -8.34 -4.00
C TYR A 122 -5.69 -7.82 -3.88
N PRO A 123 -6.09 -6.80 -4.67
CA PRO A 123 -7.37 -6.10 -4.50
C PRO A 123 -8.59 -7.02 -4.49
N ALA A 124 -8.53 -8.14 -5.22
CA ALA A 124 -9.60 -9.13 -5.28
C ALA A 124 -10.00 -9.71 -3.90
N LEU A 125 -9.09 -9.67 -2.92
CA LEU A 125 -9.39 -10.11 -1.55
C LEU A 125 -10.47 -9.26 -0.87
N TRP A 126 -10.57 -7.97 -1.21
CA TRP A 126 -11.40 -7.02 -0.45
C TRP A 126 -12.34 -6.17 -1.30
N LYS A 127 -12.12 -6.09 -2.62
CA LYS A 127 -12.89 -5.18 -3.48
C LYS A 127 -14.40 -5.40 -3.49
N HIS A 128 -14.86 -6.61 -3.18
CA HIS A 128 -16.28 -6.95 -3.09
C HIS A 128 -16.95 -6.35 -1.84
N ALA A 129 -16.19 -5.96 -0.81
CA ALA A 129 -16.70 -5.33 0.40
C ALA A 129 -17.05 -3.85 0.20
N TYR A 130 -16.67 -3.24 -0.93
CA TYR A 130 -16.85 -1.82 -1.20
C TYR A 130 -17.76 -1.58 -2.41
N ALA A 131 -18.66 -0.60 -2.30
CA ALA A 131 -19.49 -0.17 -3.42
C ALA A 131 -18.65 0.48 -4.53
N VAL A 132 -18.95 0.13 -5.79
CA VAL A 132 -18.21 0.61 -6.98
C VAL A 132 -18.40 2.11 -7.23
N ASN A 133 -19.58 2.67 -6.94
CA ASN A 133 -19.88 4.11 -7.02
C ASN A 133 -19.40 4.79 -8.33
N GLY A 134 -19.60 4.12 -9.47
CA GLY A 134 -19.23 4.63 -10.79
C GLY A 134 -17.74 4.58 -11.14
N ARG A 135 -16.88 4.02 -10.27
CA ARG A 135 -15.45 3.81 -10.56
C ARG A 135 -15.25 2.78 -11.68
N THR A 136 -14.22 2.98 -12.50
CA THR A 136 -13.73 1.92 -13.39
C THR A 136 -13.11 0.77 -12.60
N ALA A 137 -12.85 -0.38 -13.23
CA ALA A 137 -12.19 -1.52 -12.57
C ALA A 137 -10.85 -1.11 -11.90
N ASP A 138 -9.95 -0.48 -12.66
CA ASP A 138 -8.66 0.00 -12.17
C ASP A 138 -8.79 0.99 -11.00
N GLN A 139 -9.78 1.90 -11.05
CA GLN A 139 -10.06 2.83 -9.97
C GLN A 139 -10.59 2.12 -8.74
N HIS A 140 -11.46 1.13 -8.92
CA HIS A 140 -12.05 0.36 -7.82
C HIS A 140 -11.01 -0.53 -7.13
N ASP A 141 -10.09 -1.12 -7.89
CA ASP A 141 -8.98 -1.89 -7.34
C ASP A 141 -8.05 -0.99 -6.50
N ALA A 142 -7.64 0.18 -7.00
CA ALA A 142 -6.84 1.13 -6.21
C ALA A 142 -7.57 1.66 -4.97
N TYR A 143 -8.85 2.03 -5.13
CA TYR A 143 -9.69 2.53 -4.03
C TYR A 143 -9.85 1.48 -2.93
N SER A 144 -10.18 0.24 -3.30
CA SER A 144 -10.44 -0.82 -2.32
C SER A 144 -9.20 -1.18 -1.50
N VAL A 145 -8.01 -1.12 -2.10
CA VAL A 145 -6.74 -1.25 -1.37
C VAL A 145 -6.61 -0.14 -0.33
N ALA A 146 -6.75 1.13 -0.73
CA ALA A 146 -6.62 2.26 0.20
C ALA A 146 -7.66 2.20 1.33
N ALA A 147 -8.91 1.85 0.99
CA ALA A 147 -10.01 1.74 1.94
C ALA A 147 -9.75 0.63 2.96
N TRP A 148 -9.31 -0.54 2.50
CA TRP A 148 -9.04 -1.67 3.37
C TRP A 148 -7.83 -1.43 4.27
N LEU A 149 -6.72 -0.90 3.74
CA LEU A 149 -5.54 -0.58 4.56
C LEU A 149 -5.89 0.39 5.69
N ARG A 150 -6.62 1.47 5.36
CA ARG A 150 -7.11 2.42 6.36
C ARG A 150 -7.98 1.74 7.41
N GLN A 151 -8.98 0.97 6.96
CA GLN A 151 -9.91 0.33 7.87
C GLN A 151 -9.20 -0.69 8.77
N ALA A 152 -8.26 -1.46 8.23
CA ALA A 152 -7.49 -2.42 8.98
C ALA A 152 -6.54 -1.77 10.00
N ASP A 153 -5.97 -0.60 9.70
CA ASP A 153 -5.14 0.15 10.63
C ASP A 153 -5.97 0.81 11.74
N VAL A 154 -7.12 1.38 11.39
CA VAL A 154 -8.01 2.09 12.34
C VAL A 154 -8.76 1.12 13.25
N ASP A 155 -9.31 0.05 12.69
CA ASP A 155 -10.13 -0.92 13.44
C ASP A 155 -9.27 -2.00 14.11
N GLY A 156 -7.95 -1.99 13.88
CA GLY A 156 -6.95 -2.82 14.54
C GLY A 156 -6.62 -4.21 13.97
N PRO A 157 -7.22 -4.78 12.90
CA PRO A 157 -6.79 -6.10 12.42
C PRO A 157 -5.47 -6.09 11.63
N LEU A 158 -4.91 -4.93 11.27
CA LEU A 158 -3.72 -4.84 10.42
C LEU A 158 -2.52 -5.63 10.97
N ALA A 159 -2.26 -5.57 12.28
CA ALA A 159 -1.14 -6.27 12.91
C ALA A 159 -1.20 -7.79 12.70
N ARG A 160 -2.41 -8.37 12.69
CA ARG A 160 -2.61 -9.80 12.41
C ARG A 160 -2.29 -10.14 10.96
N PHE A 161 -2.65 -9.28 10.01
CA PHE A 161 -2.36 -9.49 8.59
C PHE A 161 -0.88 -9.29 8.26
N LEU A 162 -0.19 -8.39 8.97
CA LEU A 162 1.26 -8.18 8.83
C LEU A 162 2.09 -9.32 9.44
N ASN A 163 1.50 -10.13 10.32
CA ASN A 163 2.17 -11.28 10.92
C ASN A 163 1.26 -12.52 10.94
N PRO A 164 0.98 -13.13 9.77
CA PRO A 164 0.15 -14.32 9.67
C PRO A 164 0.83 -15.54 10.31
N GLU A 165 0.03 -16.53 10.69
CA GLU A 165 0.50 -17.80 11.25
C GLU A 165 1.08 -18.69 10.13
N LEU A 166 2.33 -18.40 9.75
CA LEU A 166 3.06 -19.17 8.74
C LEU A 166 3.96 -20.23 9.36
N THR A 167 3.98 -21.40 8.74
CA THR A 167 4.98 -22.44 9.03
C THR A 167 6.40 -21.93 8.71
N ARG A 168 7.42 -22.59 9.28
CA ARG A 168 8.81 -22.24 9.04
C ARG A 168 9.18 -22.28 7.54
N SER A 169 8.69 -23.27 6.81
CA SER A 169 8.92 -23.40 5.36
C SER A 169 8.27 -22.26 4.58
N GLN A 170 7.02 -21.90 4.89
CA GLN A 170 6.35 -20.74 4.29
C GLN A 170 7.11 -19.44 4.58
N ARG A 171 7.61 -19.24 5.81
CA ARG A 171 8.43 -18.06 6.14
C ARG A 171 9.74 -18.01 5.35
N THR A 172 10.38 -19.15 5.11
CA THR A 172 11.58 -19.22 4.27
C THR A 172 11.26 -18.83 2.82
N VAL A 173 10.19 -19.38 2.22
CA VAL A 173 9.76 -19.02 0.87
C VAL A 173 9.39 -17.54 0.80
N ALA A 174 8.65 -17.04 1.79
CA ALA A 174 8.26 -15.63 1.86
C ALA A 174 9.43 -14.67 2.00
N GLY A 175 10.56 -15.10 2.59
CA GLY A 175 11.79 -14.32 2.64
C GLY A 175 12.47 -14.13 1.27
N ILE A 176 12.13 -14.97 0.29
CA ILE A 176 12.67 -14.93 -1.07
C ILE A 176 11.65 -14.31 -2.03
N GLU A 177 10.42 -14.82 -2.02
CA GLU A 177 9.36 -14.46 -2.98
C GLU A 177 8.46 -13.32 -2.48
N GLY A 178 8.50 -13.01 -1.18
CA GLY A 178 7.58 -12.07 -0.55
C GLY A 178 6.29 -12.75 -0.06
N TRP A 179 5.33 -11.93 0.35
CA TRP A 179 4.01 -12.38 0.79
C TRP A 179 2.96 -11.35 0.43
N ILE A 180 1.76 -11.80 0.09
CA ILE A 180 0.63 -10.92 -0.19
C ILE A 180 -0.10 -10.66 1.13
N LEU A 181 -0.24 -9.40 1.49
CA LEU A 181 -0.97 -8.99 2.69
C LEU A 181 -2.42 -9.51 2.62
N GLY A 182 -2.86 -10.24 3.64
CA GLY A 182 -4.19 -10.83 3.69
C GLY A 182 -4.30 -12.29 3.24
N VAL A 183 -3.26 -12.88 2.65
CA VAL A 183 -3.24 -14.30 2.27
C VAL A 183 -2.71 -15.13 3.43
N GLY A 184 -3.41 -16.20 3.83
CA GLY A 184 -3.06 -17.08 4.94
C GLY A 184 -4.10 -18.15 5.19
#